data_AF-A0A9C8AMU1-F1
#
_entry.id   AF-A0A9C8AMU1-F1
#
_cell.length_a   1.000
_cell.length_b   1.000
_cell.length_c   1.000
_cell.angle_alpha   90.00
_cell.angle_beta   90.00
_cell.angle_gamma   90.00
#
_symmetry.space_group_name_H-M   'P 1'
#
loop_
_entity.id
_entity.type
_entity.pdbx_description
1 polymer ?
#
loop_
_entity_poly.entity_id
_entity_poly.type
_entity_poly.pdbx_seq_one_letter_code
_entity_poly.pdbx_strand_id
1 'polypeptide(L)'
;MPLREEDFDRKFVVVGEQDTVADALEKLKTQGGGDEWHIFIRRTPERFGVVEVTRLKEMLAHLGPNLFELTFAQLRPIAPDIPAVQQDAVGLGTAERWAHKSPGGALVVMRGEEVIGRFYIATKRGSEVFPGSSMGQLYGDYINTAPDARAQWRPAGIEPPTCPHCGHQGFYRYDAENNAYKCAKCGEIIS
;
A
#
# COMPACT_ATOMS: atom_id res chain seq x y z
N MET A 1 -21.34 -14.45 -21.51
CA MET A 1 -20.79 -15.33 -20.46
C MET A 1 -20.21 -14.46 -19.37
N PRO A 2 -20.38 -14.83 -18.09
CA PRO A 2 -19.75 -14.14 -16.95
C PRO A 2 -18.22 -14.13 -17.04
N LEU A 3 -17.57 -13.27 -16.25
CA LEU A 3 -16.11 -13.26 -16.11
C LEU A 3 -15.61 -14.55 -15.46
N ARG A 4 -14.55 -15.12 -16.01
CA ARG A 4 -13.83 -16.28 -15.48
C ARG A 4 -12.65 -15.82 -14.65
N GLU A 5 -12.11 -16.71 -13.81
CA GLU A 5 -10.95 -16.39 -12.97
C GLU A 5 -9.69 -16.07 -13.78
N GLU A 6 -9.60 -16.55 -15.03
CA GLU A 6 -8.52 -16.24 -15.98
C GLU A 6 -8.61 -14.82 -16.58
N ASP A 7 -9.77 -14.15 -16.46
CA ASP A 7 -10.00 -12.83 -17.04
C ASP A 7 -9.49 -11.69 -16.13
N PHE A 8 -9.08 -11.98 -14.89
CA PHE A 8 -8.62 -10.99 -13.91
C PHE A 8 -7.48 -11.52 -13.06
N ASP A 9 -6.71 -10.60 -12.45
CA ASP A 9 -5.57 -10.95 -11.60
C ASP A 9 -5.74 -10.46 -10.15
N ARG A 10 -4.79 -10.84 -9.29
CA ARG A 10 -4.73 -10.41 -7.89
C ARG A 10 -3.63 -9.37 -7.61
N LYS A 11 -3.21 -8.64 -8.63
CA LYS A 11 -2.15 -7.61 -8.49
C LYS A 11 -2.74 -6.29 -7.98
N PHE A 12 -3.36 -6.34 -6.82
CA PHE A 12 -3.94 -5.19 -6.17
C PHE A 12 -3.93 -5.32 -4.65
N VAL A 13 -4.10 -4.20 -3.95
CA VAL A 13 -4.45 -4.17 -2.53
C VAL A 13 -5.68 -3.30 -2.32
N VAL A 14 -6.48 -3.62 -1.29
CA VAL A 14 -7.66 -2.84 -0.92
C VAL A 14 -7.44 -2.12 0.40
N VAL A 15 -7.76 -0.83 0.41
CA VAL A 15 -7.61 0.07 1.56
C VAL A 15 -8.85 0.94 1.73
N GLY A 16 -9.03 1.49 2.94
CA GLY A 16 -10.06 2.50 3.22
C GLY A 16 -9.58 3.92 2.93
N GLU A 17 -10.48 4.91 2.94
CA GLU A 17 -10.10 6.32 2.78
C GLU A 17 -9.25 6.85 3.95
N GLN A 18 -9.33 6.25 5.12
CA GLN A 18 -8.56 6.64 6.31
C GLN A 18 -7.23 5.91 6.44
N ASP A 19 -6.99 4.87 5.61
CA ASP A 19 -5.69 4.21 5.56
C ASP A 19 -4.67 5.16 4.93
N THR A 20 -3.43 5.08 5.40
CA THR A 20 -2.30 5.86 4.86
C THR A 20 -1.67 5.18 3.64
N VAL A 21 -0.83 5.92 2.92
CA VAL A 21 0.01 5.33 1.87
C VAL A 21 0.95 4.26 2.45
N ALA A 22 1.49 4.48 3.66
CA ALA A 22 2.30 3.49 4.35
C ALA A 22 1.53 2.18 4.60
N ASP A 23 0.28 2.26 5.08
CA ASP A 23 -0.57 1.08 5.31
C ASP A 23 -0.80 0.27 4.01
N ALA A 24 -1.00 0.97 2.88
CA ALA A 24 -1.14 0.32 1.57
C ALA A 24 0.16 -0.37 1.14
N LEU A 25 1.31 0.26 1.35
CA LEU A 25 2.62 -0.30 0.99
C LEU A 25 3.01 -1.48 1.88
N GLU A 26 2.66 -1.48 3.18
CA GLU A 26 2.83 -2.65 4.05
C GLU A 26 1.95 -3.81 3.61
N LYS A 27 0.66 -3.56 3.30
CA LYS A 27 -0.24 -4.57 2.73
C LYS A 27 0.35 -5.14 1.44
N LEU A 28 0.85 -4.28 0.55
CA LEU A 28 1.47 -4.68 -0.70
C LEU A 28 2.71 -5.54 -0.48
N LYS A 29 3.59 -5.16 0.45
CA LYS A 29 4.78 -5.93 0.85
C LYS A 29 4.41 -7.30 1.38
N THR A 30 3.43 -7.41 2.27
CA THR A 30 2.98 -8.71 2.81
C THR A 30 2.40 -9.64 1.74
N GLN A 31 1.87 -9.10 0.65
CA GLN A 31 1.34 -9.87 -0.48
C GLN A 31 2.39 -10.14 -1.57
N GLY A 32 3.64 -9.71 -1.38
CA GLY A 32 4.71 -9.84 -2.38
C GLY A 32 4.47 -8.99 -3.64
N GLY A 33 3.72 -7.89 -3.50
CA GLY A 33 3.37 -7.02 -4.61
C GLY A 33 4.49 -6.08 -5.05
N GLY A 34 4.28 -5.42 -6.18
CA GLY A 34 5.27 -4.58 -6.86
C GLY A 34 4.69 -3.29 -7.43
N ASP A 35 5.52 -2.53 -8.14
CA ASP A 35 5.16 -1.21 -8.68
C ASP A 35 4.07 -1.25 -9.76
N GLU A 36 3.84 -2.41 -10.38
CA GLU A 36 2.80 -2.65 -11.39
C GLU A 36 1.41 -2.96 -10.79
N TRP A 37 1.30 -2.92 -9.47
CA TRP A 37 0.06 -3.19 -8.75
C TRP A 37 -0.80 -1.93 -8.64
N HIS A 38 -2.09 -2.14 -8.38
CA HIS A 38 -3.04 -1.07 -8.10
C HIS A 38 -3.42 -1.06 -6.62
N ILE A 39 -3.62 0.13 -6.08
CA ILE A 39 -4.23 0.34 -4.77
C ILE A 39 -5.68 0.75 -5.03
N PHE A 40 -6.62 -0.09 -4.59
CA PHE A 40 -8.05 0.19 -4.64
C PHE A 40 -8.52 0.78 -3.31
N ILE A 41 -9.06 1.99 -3.37
CA ILE A 41 -9.52 2.73 -2.20
C ILE A 41 -11.03 2.56 -2.12
N ARG A 42 -11.53 1.76 -1.19
CA ARG A 42 -12.97 1.53 -1.02
C ARG A 42 -13.63 2.80 -0.47
N ARG A 43 -14.52 3.42 -1.25
CA ARG A 43 -15.28 4.61 -0.88
C ARG A 43 -16.71 4.26 -0.49
N THR A 44 -17.32 3.38 -1.29
CA THR A 44 -18.63 2.77 -1.02
C THR A 44 -18.54 1.29 -1.40
N PRO A 45 -19.58 0.46 -1.14
CA PRO A 45 -19.57 -0.95 -1.54
C PRO A 45 -19.35 -1.17 -3.05
N GLU A 46 -19.73 -0.21 -3.90
CA GLU A 46 -19.67 -0.32 -5.37
C GLU A 46 -18.72 0.69 -6.04
N ARG A 47 -18.14 1.63 -5.28
CA ARG A 47 -17.22 2.64 -5.81
C ARG A 47 -15.88 2.60 -5.14
N PHE A 48 -14.85 2.64 -5.98
CA PHE A 48 -13.46 2.59 -5.56
C PHE A 48 -12.68 3.73 -6.20
N GLY A 49 -11.77 4.34 -5.46
CA GLY A 49 -10.67 5.09 -6.05
C GLY A 49 -9.58 4.14 -6.53
N VAL A 50 -8.79 4.56 -7.52
CA VAL A 50 -7.63 3.79 -7.97
C VAL A 50 -6.36 4.63 -7.94
N VAL A 51 -5.27 4.03 -7.48
CA VAL A 51 -3.92 4.58 -7.61
C VAL A 51 -2.97 3.49 -8.10
N GLU A 52 -2.22 3.77 -9.15
CA GLU A 52 -1.10 2.93 -9.57
C GLU A 52 0.09 3.14 -8.62
N VAL A 53 0.71 2.07 -8.14
CA VAL A 53 1.86 2.18 -7.21
C VAL A 53 3.00 2.98 -7.83
N THR A 54 3.26 2.78 -9.13
CA THR A 54 4.24 3.57 -9.88
C THR A 54 3.97 5.07 -9.79
N ARG A 55 2.71 5.50 -9.74
CA ARG A 55 2.33 6.92 -9.65
C ARG A 55 2.60 7.54 -8.29
N LEU A 56 2.71 6.73 -7.23
CA LEU A 56 3.16 7.20 -5.93
C LEU A 56 4.61 7.69 -5.98
N LYS A 57 5.45 7.19 -6.91
CA LYS A 57 6.82 7.70 -7.08
C LYS A 57 6.86 9.14 -7.55
N GLU A 58 5.99 9.50 -8.51
CA GLU A 58 5.84 10.88 -8.97
C GLU A 58 5.47 11.79 -7.80
N MET A 59 4.53 11.35 -6.96
CA MET A 59 4.12 12.11 -5.79
C MET A 59 5.23 12.23 -4.75
N LEU A 60 6.00 11.16 -4.53
CA LEU A 60 7.09 11.16 -3.57
C LEU A 60 8.14 12.20 -3.95
N ALA A 61 8.39 12.39 -5.25
CA ALA A 61 9.29 13.44 -5.73
C ALA A 61 8.80 14.87 -5.41
N HIS A 62 7.48 15.08 -5.31
CA HIS A 62 6.89 16.40 -5.05
C HIS A 62 6.62 16.67 -3.57
N LEU A 63 6.12 15.67 -2.84
CA LEU A 63 5.69 15.77 -1.44
C LEU A 63 6.76 15.32 -0.45
N GLY A 64 7.81 14.66 -0.95
CA GLY A 64 8.81 14.02 -0.12
C GLY A 64 8.21 12.92 0.78
N PRO A 65 8.92 12.53 1.85
CA PRO A 65 8.53 11.43 2.72
C PRO A 65 7.17 11.61 3.42
N ASN A 66 6.67 12.84 3.52
CA ASN A 66 5.34 13.11 4.09
C ASN A 66 4.22 12.37 3.35
N LEU A 67 4.44 11.98 2.08
CA LEU A 67 3.49 11.16 1.32
C LEU A 67 3.05 9.91 2.09
N PHE A 68 3.98 9.25 2.79
CA PHE A 68 3.71 7.98 3.46
C PHE A 68 2.66 8.10 4.57
N GLU A 69 2.59 9.26 5.21
CA GLU A 69 1.67 9.57 6.31
C GLU A 69 0.32 10.12 5.82
N LEU A 70 0.19 10.45 4.54
CA LEU A 70 -1.07 10.96 3.99
C LEU A 70 -2.11 9.84 3.86
N THR A 71 -3.33 10.15 4.26
CA THR A 71 -4.50 9.29 4.07
C THR A 71 -5.01 9.37 2.65
N PHE A 72 -5.65 8.30 2.16
CA PHE A 72 -6.26 8.33 0.82
C PHE A 72 -7.44 9.32 0.69
N ALA A 73 -8.06 9.73 1.80
CA ALA A 73 -9.02 10.84 1.84
C ALA A 73 -8.37 12.16 1.42
N GLN A 74 -7.15 12.43 1.90
CA GLN A 74 -6.36 13.62 1.54
C GLN A 74 -5.84 13.53 0.09
N LEU A 75 -5.66 12.32 -0.43
CA LEU A 75 -5.22 12.04 -1.80
C LEU A 75 -6.37 11.89 -2.80
N ARG A 76 -7.62 12.21 -2.45
CA ARG A 76 -8.78 12.11 -3.36
C ARG A 76 -8.56 12.69 -4.77
N PRO A 77 -7.94 13.88 -4.95
CA PRO A 77 -7.80 14.50 -6.27
C PRO A 77 -7.04 13.66 -7.30
N ILE A 78 -6.19 12.73 -6.85
CA ILE A 78 -5.32 11.91 -7.70
C ILE A 78 -5.74 10.43 -7.75
N ALA A 79 -6.75 10.07 -6.97
CA ALA A 79 -7.34 8.75 -6.93
C ALA A 79 -8.71 8.81 -7.62
N PRO A 80 -8.77 8.81 -8.96
CA PRO A 80 -10.04 8.91 -9.66
C PRO A 80 -10.93 7.71 -9.36
N ASP A 81 -12.25 7.92 -9.42
CA ASP A 81 -13.23 6.86 -9.25
C ASP A 81 -13.16 5.86 -10.41
N ILE A 82 -13.20 4.57 -10.07
CA ILE A 82 -13.37 3.47 -11.00
C ILE A 82 -14.58 2.62 -10.59
N PRO A 83 -15.27 2.01 -11.57
CA PRO A 83 -16.41 1.15 -11.26
C PRO A 83 -15.96 -0.23 -10.78
N ALA A 84 -16.81 -0.83 -9.95
CA ALA A 84 -16.75 -2.24 -9.62
C ALA A 84 -17.73 -3.04 -10.50
N VAL A 85 -17.35 -4.28 -10.84
CA VAL A 85 -18.15 -5.20 -11.66
C VAL A 85 -18.37 -6.50 -10.90
N GLN A 86 -19.60 -7.01 -10.90
CA GLN A 86 -19.89 -8.34 -10.35
C GLN A 86 -19.47 -9.41 -11.36
N GLN A 87 -18.66 -10.36 -10.93
CA GLN A 87 -18.15 -11.45 -11.76
C GLN A 87 -19.27 -12.18 -12.52
N ASP A 88 -20.37 -12.47 -11.82
CA ASP A 88 -21.47 -13.28 -12.33
C ASP A 88 -22.44 -12.48 -13.24
N ALA A 89 -22.37 -11.14 -13.21
CA ALA A 89 -23.30 -10.27 -13.92
C ALA A 89 -22.69 -9.63 -15.19
N VAL A 90 -21.37 -9.51 -15.25
CA VAL A 90 -20.67 -8.83 -16.36
C VAL A 90 -19.89 -9.84 -17.18
N GLY A 91 -20.01 -9.73 -18.51
CA GLY A 91 -19.19 -10.53 -19.43
C GLY A 91 -17.97 -9.78 -19.96
N LEU A 92 -16.98 -10.55 -20.44
CA LEU A 92 -15.67 -10.05 -20.88
C LEU A 92 -15.76 -8.81 -21.78
N GLY A 93 -16.49 -8.86 -22.90
CA GLY A 93 -16.57 -7.72 -23.81
C GLY A 93 -17.18 -6.45 -23.20
N THR A 94 -18.02 -6.57 -22.16
CA THR A 94 -18.51 -5.40 -21.41
C THR A 94 -17.45 -4.88 -20.45
N ALA A 95 -16.77 -5.77 -19.74
CA ALA A 95 -15.66 -5.42 -18.86
C ALA A 95 -14.54 -4.70 -19.65
N GLU A 96 -14.19 -5.18 -20.85
CA GLU A 96 -13.19 -4.53 -21.70
C GLU A 96 -13.59 -3.10 -22.10
N ARG A 97 -14.84 -2.92 -22.56
CA ARG A 97 -15.35 -1.59 -22.93
C ARG A 97 -15.37 -0.62 -21.74
N TRP A 98 -15.62 -1.12 -20.53
CA TRP A 98 -15.62 -0.32 -19.32
C TRP A 98 -14.19 0.00 -18.87
N ALA A 99 -13.29 -0.99 -18.89
CA ALA A 99 -11.88 -0.82 -18.58
C ALA A 99 -11.22 0.23 -19.48
N HIS A 100 -11.49 0.21 -20.80
CA HIS A 100 -10.98 1.22 -21.73
C HIS A 100 -11.41 2.66 -21.42
N LYS A 101 -12.54 2.84 -20.72
CA LYS A 101 -13.05 4.15 -20.29
C LYS A 101 -12.68 4.48 -18.85
N SER A 102 -12.16 3.50 -18.12
CA SER A 102 -11.80 3.63 -16.71
C SER A 102 -10.42 4.25 -16.58
N PRO A 103 -10.23 5.19 -15.63
CA PRO A 103 -8.90 5.63 -15.23
C PRO A 103 -7.94 4.47 -14.98
N GLY A 104 -6.72 4.56 -15.55
CA GLY A 104 -5.71 3.50 -15.45
C GLY A 104 -6.04 2.21 -16.22
N GLY A 105 -7.17 2.13 -16.93
CA GLY A 105 -7.54 0.88 -17.61
C GLY A 105 -8.00 -0.24 -16.66
N ALA A 106 -8.29 0.08 -15.40
CA ALA A 106 -8.59 -0.88 -14.34
C ALA A 106 -10.07 -0.87 -13.92
N LEU A 107 -10.58 -2.04 -13.57
CA LEU A 107 -11.86 -2.24 -12.90
C LEU A 107 -11.67 -3.14 -11.68
N VAL A 108 -12.51 -2.93 -10.67
CA VAL A 108 -12.57 -3.82 -9.51
C VAL A 108 -13.53 -4.97 -9.81
N VAL A 109 -13.09 -6.21 -9.67
CA VAL A 109 -13.95 -7.39 -9.82
C VAL A 109 -14.43 -7.85 -8.45
N MET A 110 -15.74 -7.98 -8.32
CA MET A 110 -16.44 -8.30 -7.08
C MET A 110 -17.18 -9.64 -7.20
N ARG A 111 -17.31 -10.34 -6.07
CA ARG A 111 -18.25 -11.45 -5.89
C ARG A 111 -19.05 -11.16 -4.62
N GLY A 112 -20.28 -10.68 -4.79
CA GLY A 112 -21.03 -10.09 -3.69
C GLY A 112 -20.34 -8.82 -3.18
N GLU A 113 -19.99 -8.78 -1.90
CA GLU A 113 -19.27 -7.66 -1.26
C GLU A 113 -17.74 -7.82 -1.24
N GLU A 114 -17.25 -8.98 -1.67
CA GLU A 114 -15.82 -9.30 -1.68
C GLU A 114 -15.17 -8.79 -2.97
N VAL A 115 -14.01 -8.13 -2.83
CA VAL A 115 -13.14 -7.80 -3.96
C VAL A 115 -12.28 -9.02 -4.25
N ILE A 116 -12.47 -9.63 -5.41
CA ILE A 116 -11.81 -10.89 -5.77
C ILE A 116 -10.73 -10.73 -6.84
N GLY A 117 -10.72 -9.58 -7.53
CA GLY A 117 -9.89 -9.41 -8.72
C GLY A 117 -9.73 -7.97 -9.18
N ARG A 118 -8.70 -7.78 -10.00
CA ARG A 118 -8.50 -6.61 -10.85
C ARG A 118 -8.64 -7.05 -12.30
N PHE A 119 -9.58 -6.46 -13.02
CA PHE A 119 -9.62 -6.54 -14.47
C PHE A 119 -8.83 -5.35 -15.03
N TYR A 120 -7.79 -5.60 -15.82
CA TYR A 120 -6.87 -4.57 -16.26
C TYR A 120 -6.54 -4.71 -17.74
N ILE A 121 -6.70 -3.63 -18.49
CA ILE A 121 -6.18 -3.51 -19.85
C ILE A 121 -5.07 -2.48 -19.82
N ALA A 122 -3.86 -2.89 -20.19
CA ALA A 122 -2.75 -1.98 -20.38
C ALA A 122 -3.14 -0.93 -21.45
N THR A 123 -3.43 0.29 -21.02
CA THR A 123 -3.72 1.38 -21.97
C THR A 123 -2.40 1.89 -22.54
N LYS A 124 -2.40 2.27 -23.83
CA LYS A 124 -1.21 2.77 -24.54
C LYS A 124 -0.61 4.08 -23.97
N ARG A 125 -1.25 4.73 -22.99
CA ARG A 125 -0.64 5.86 -22.27
C ARG A 125 0.29 5.25 -21.23
N GLY A 126 1.56 5.21 -21.60
CA GLY A 126 2.61 4.44 -20.95
C GLY A 126 2.51 4.49 -19.44
N SER A 127 2.52 3.30 -18.82
CA SER A 127 3.36 3.11 -17.66
C SER A 127 4.76 3.56 -18.06
N GLU A 128 5.06 4.85 -17.86
CA GLU A 128 6.43 5.30 -17.81
C GLU A 128 7.06 4.50 -16.67
N VAL A 129 7.89 3.54 -17.06
CA VAL A 129 8.71 2.80 -16.11
C VAL A 129 9.70 3.82 -15.57
N PHE A 130 9.40 4.40 -14.41
CA PHE A 130 10.33 5.32 -13.76
C PHE A 130 11.56 4.53 -13.33
N PRO A 131 12.74 4.76 -13.96
CA PRO A 131 13.96 4.07 -13.58
C PRO A 131 14.37 4.49 -12.17
N GLY A 132 14.85 3.54 -11.37
CA GLY A 132 15.27 3.78 -9.98
C GLY A 132 14.72 2.75 -9.00
N SER A 133 14.86 3.03 -7.69
CA SER A 133 14.36 2.17 -6.63
C SER A 133 12.85 1.94 -6.73
N SER A 134 12.39 0.74 -6.33
CA SER A 134 10.96 0.44 -6.26
C SER A 134 10.26 1.25 -5.16
N MET A 135 8.94 1.41 -5.22
CA MET A 135 8.21 2.12 -4.16
C MET A 135 8.39 1.43 -2.80
N GLY A 136 8.46 0.10 -2.80
CA GLY A 136 8.75 -0.69 -1.60
C GLY A 136 10.16 -0.44 -1.04
N GLN A 137 11.17 -0.27 -1.91
CA GLN A 137 12.53 0.11 -1.48
C GLN A 137 12.56 1.52 -0.90
N LEU A 138 11.94 2.49 -1.58
CA LEU A 138 11.86 3.89 -1.13
C LEU A 138 11.16 4.02 0.24
N TYR A 139 10.10 3.23 0.44
CA TYR A 139 9.43 3.15 1.73
C TYR A 139 10.27 2.43 2.80
N GLY A 140 10.97 1.35 2.45
CA GLY A 140 11.90 0.69 3.35
C GLY A 140 13.02 1.63 3.81
N ASP A 141 13.58 2.42 2.90
CA ASP A 141 14.58 3.46 3.20
C ASP A 141 14.00 4.54 4.11
N TYR A 142 12.76 4.97 3.86
CA TYR A 142 12.04 5.88 4.75
C TYR A 142 11.92 5.31 6.17
N ILE A 143 11.40 4.09 6.36
CA ILE A 143 11.28 3.50 7.70
C ILE A 143 12.64 3.40 8.40
N ASN A 144 13.69 3.08 7.66
CA ASN A 144 15.03 2.92 8.24
C ASN A 144 15.72 4.26 8.57
N THR A 145 15.29 5.38 7.98
CA THR A 145 15.91 6.70 8.13
C THR A 145 15.01 7.74 8.80
N ALA A 146 13.70 7.50 8.84
CA ALA A 146 12.75 8.34 9.53
C ALA A 146 13.02 8.25 11.04
N PRO A 147 13.05 9.39 11.75
CA PRO A 147 13.09 9.37 13.20
C PRO A 147 11.81 8.69 13.69
N ASP A 148 11.95 7.46 14.18
CA ASP A 148 10.85 6.62 14.63
C ASP A 148 9.98 7.39 15.64
N ALA A 149 8.73 7.70 15.28
CA ALA A 149 7.79 8.37 16.19
C ALA A 149 7.50 7.49 17.43
N ARG A 150 7.70 6.16 17.37
CA ARG A 150 7.66 5.27 18.54
C ARG A 150 8.91 5.36 19.40
N ALA A 151 10.04 5.84 18.87
CA ALA A 151 11.18 6.24 19.71
C ALA A 151 10.87 7.51 20.54
N GLN A 152 9.85 8.29 20.14
CA GLN A 152 9.39 9.49 20.88
C GLN A 152 8.15 9.25 21.75
N TRP A 153 7.40 8.16 21.53
CA TRP A 153 6.24 7.83 22.37
C TRP A 153 6.69 7.42 23.78
N ARG A 154 6.45 8.30 24.77
CA ARG A 154 6.59 8.01 26.19
C ARG A 154 5.20 7.90 26.82
N PRO A 155 4.72 6.70 27.20
CA PRO A 155 3.51 6.60 28.01
C PRO A 155 3.76 7.35 29.33
N ALA A 156 2.87 8.29 29.67
CA ALA A 156 3.01 9.10 30.87
C ALA A 156 3.07 8.21 32.12
N GLY A 157 4.17 8.30 32.88
CA GLY A 157 4.37 7.56 34.13
C GLY A 157 5.08 6.20 34.02
N ILE A 158 5.56 5.79 32.84
CA ILE A 158 6.39 4.59 32.68
C ILE A 158 7.80 5.03 32.25
N GLU A 159 8.81 4.74 33.07
CA GLU A 159 10.21 4.96 32.67
C GLU A 159 10.56 4.04 31.49
N PRO A 160 11.15 4.57 30.41
CA PRO A 160 11.55 3.74 29.28
C PRO A 160 12.59 2.71 29.74
N PRO A 161 12.49 1.45 29.29
CA PRO A 161 13.46 0.43 29.65
C PRO A 161 14.86 0.88 29.21
N THR A 162 15.83 0.63 30.08
CA THR A 162 17.24 0.99 29.86
C THR A 162 18.03 -0.27 29.50
N CYS A 163 18.81 -0.21 28.42
CA CYS A 163 19.70 -1.30 28.04
C CYS A 163 20.68 -1.62 29.19
N PRO A 164 20.69 -2.84 29.74
CA PRO A 164 21.58 -3.22 30.84
C PRO A 164 23.06 -3.23 30.42
N HIS A 165 23.35 -3.33 29.11
CA HIS A 165 24.72 -3.37 28.59
C HIS A 165 25.31 -1.99 28.31
N CYS A 166 24.51 -1.03 27.80
CA CYS A 166 25.05 0.25 27.34
C CYS A 166 24.33 1.50 27.88
N GLY A 167 23.34 1.31 28.78
CA GLY A 167 22.65 2.40 29.45
C GLY A 167 21.73 3.25 28.56
N HIS A 168 21.46 2.81 27.33
CA HIS A 168 20.59 3.55 26.41
C HIS A 168 19.11 3.41 26.83
N GLN A 169 18.41 4.53 26.95
CA GLN A 169 16.98 4.61 27.20
C GLN A 169 16.20 4.73 25.89
N GLY A 170 15.12 3.96 25.76
CA GLY A 170 14.30 3.93 24.56
C GLY A 170 14.20 2.52 24.01
N PHE A 171 12.98 2.14 23.62
CA PHE A 171 12.55 0.75 23.41
C PHE A 171 13.49 -0.09 22.54
N TYR A 172 13.61 -1.36 22.88
CA TYR A 172 14.35 -2.35 22.10
C TYR A 172 13.61 -2.63 20.79
N ARG A 173 14.31 -2.59 19.66
CA ARG A 173 13.73 -2.94 18.35
C ARG A 173 13.37 -4.42 18.39
N TYR A 174 12.10 -4.77 18.18
CA TYR A 174 11.69 -6.17 18.11
C TYR A 174 12.29 -6.82 16.86
N ASP A 175 13.03 -7.90 17.07
CA ASP A 175 13.62 -8.75 16.05
C ASP A 175 12.71 -9.96 15.84
N ALA A 176 11.95 -9.94 14.74
CA ALA A 176 10.99 -10.98 14.42
C ALA A 176 11.64 -12.32 14.04
N GLU A 177 12.90 -12.32 13.58
CA GLU A 177 13.61 -13.55 13.22
C GLU A 177 14.01 -14.33 14.48
N ASN A 178 14.34 -13.60 15.54
CA ASN A 178 14.82 -14.17 16.81
C ASN A 178 13.76 -14.15 17.93
N ASN A 179 12.57 -13.63 17.65
CA ASN A 179 11.49 -13.44 18.63
C ASN A 179 11.98 -12.75 19.91
N ALA A 180 12.84 -11.73 19.75
CA ALA A 180 13.58 -11.10 20.83
C ALA A 180 13.72 -9.59 20.65
N TYR A 181 14.17 -8.90 21.70
CA TYR A 181 14.30 -7.45 21.72
C TYR A 181 15.77 -7.04 21.56
N LYS A 182 16.09 -6.25 20.52
CA LYS A 182 17.46 -5.82 20.21
C LYS A 182 17.69 -4.36 20.56
N CYS A 183 18.79 -4.06 21.26
CA CYS A 183 19.17 -2.68 21.55
C CYS A 183 19.58 -1.94 20.27
N ALA A 184 18.94 -0.81 19.98
CA ALA A 184 19.24 0.00 18.80
C ALA A 184 20.66 0.62 18.80
N LYS A 185 21.28 0.77 19.98
CA LYS A 185 22.61 1.40 20.12
C LYS A 185 23.76 0.41 20.07
N CYS A 186 23.67 -0.71 20.80
CA CYS A 186 24.77 -1.68 20.89
C CYS A 186 24.48 -3.00 20.16
N GLY A 187 23.28 -3.19 19.63
CA GLY A 187 22.92 -4.41 18.89
C GLY A 187 22.74 -5.67 19.73
N GLU A 188 22.83 -5.58 21.06
CA GLU A 188 22.64 -6.71 21.96
C GLU A 188 21.18 -7.19 21.97
N ILE A 189 21.00 -8.51 22.04
CA ILE A 189 19.69 -9.16 22.09
C ILE A 189 19.37 -9.49 23.55
N ILE A 190 18.20 -9.07 24.02
CA ILE A 190 17.70 -9.35 25.35
C ILE A 190 16.47 -10.24 25.18
N SER A 191 16.47 -11.36 25.90
CA SER A 191 15.39 -12.36 25.92
C SER A 191 14.39 -12.05 27.03
#